data_AF-A0A1Q9RRR0-F1
#
_entry.id   AF-A0A1Q9RRR0-F1
#
_cell.length_a   1.000
_cell.length_b   1.000
_cell.length_c   1.000
_cell.angle_alpha   90.00
_cell.angle_beta   90.00
_cell.angle_gamma   90.00
#
_symmetry.space_group_name_H-M   'P 1'
#
loop_
_entity.id
_entity.type
_entity.pdbx_description
1 polymer ?
#
loop_
_entity_poly.entity_id
_entity_poly.type
_entity_poly.pdbx_seq_one_letter_code
_entity_poly.pdbx_strand_id
1 'polypeptide(L)'
;MAGFTPSVTTAVWMGTDMNSPIRTARGRPIQGSSLPGDVWQTVMSDAVADSPVEEFPPFRPIGEPPSPLGPNETPPPSAPPAPPPPELPPADGPAPTAAPDEPDVTPDDPERPGILGDPGVEDSDSEDEDCSVTPCG
;
A
#
# COMPACT_ATOMS: atom_id res chain seq x y z
N MET A 1 -8.68 -18.62 6.44
CA MET A 1 -8.31 -17.19 6.43
C MET A 1 -8.27 -16.69 7.86
N ALA A 2 -7.34 -15.82 8.22
CA ALA A 2 -7.34 -15.16 9.51
C ALA A 2 -6.91 -13.70 9.31
N GLY A 3 -7.50 -12.80 10.09
CA GLY A 3 -7.23 -11.37 10.00
C GLY A 3 -7.89 -10.61 11.13
N PHE A 4 -7.46 -9.37 11.33
CA PHE A 4 -7.87 -8.54 12.45
C PHE A 4 -7.87 -7.05 12.10
N THR A 5 -8.65 -6.28 12.86
CA THR A 5 -8.55 -4.84 13.07
C THR A 5 -8.06 -4.60 14.52
N PRO A 6 -7.77 -3.36 14.95
CA PRO A 6 -7.40 -3.11 16.34
C PRO A 6 -8.45 -3.61 17.35
N SER A 7 -9.73 -3.59 16.98
CA SER A 7 -10.84 -3.97 17.87
C SER A 7 -11.44 -5.36 17.64
N VAL A 8 -11.21 -6.02 16.48
CA VAL A 8 -11.87 -7.30 16.13
C VAL A 8 -10.87 -8.27 15.50
N THR A 9 -10.94 -9.56 15.88
CA THR A 9 -10.16 -10.64 15.26
C THR A 9 -11.08 -11.75 14.77
N THR A 10 -10.87 -12.21 13.53
CA THR A 10 -11.66 -13.30 12.94
C THR A 10 -10.76 -14.34 12.29
N ALA A 11 -11.06 -15.60 12.56
CA ALA A 11 -10.46 -16.75 11.90
C ALA A 11 -11.55 -17.65 11.30
N VAL A 12 -11.38 -17.99 10.02
CA VAL A 12 -12.29 -18.86 9.27
C VAL A 12 -11.52 -20.06 8.77
N TRP A 13 -12.00 -21.25 9.12
CA TRP A 13 -11.53 -22.52 8.60
C TRP A 13 -12.64 -23.20 7.80
N MET A 14 -12.26 -23.89 6.74
CA MET A 14 -13.14 -24.81 6.02
C MET A 14 -12.40 -26.11 5.78
N GLY A 15 -13.12 -27.21 5.94
CA GLY A 15 -12.63 -28.54 5.67
C GLY A 15 -13.78 -29.54 5.59
N THR A 16 -13.41 -30.80 5.48
CA THR A 16 -14.32 -31.94 5.58
C THR A 16 -13.91 -32.81 6.75
N ASP A 17 -14.85 -33.55 7.33
CA ASP A 17 -14.55 -34.50 8.41
C ASP A 17 -13.60 -35.61 7.94
N MET A 18 -13.71 -35.96 6.66
CA MET A 18 -12.79 -36.88 5.98
C MET A 18 -11.58 -36.09 5.48
N ASN A 19 -10.38 -36.70 5.52
CA ASN A 19 -9.15 -36.10 4.96
C ASN A 19 -9.09 -36.16 3.41
N SER A 20 -10.23 -35.92 2.75
CA SER A 20 -10.34 -35.87 1.29
C SER A 20 -10.07 -34.46 0.78
N PRO A 21 -9.61 -34.30 -0.48
CA PRO A 21 -9.43 -32.99 -1.08
C PRO A 21 -10.73 -32.18 -1.09
N ILE A 22 -10.69 -30.98 -0.51
CA ILE A 22 -11.84 -30.07 -0.49
C ILE A 22 -11.97 -29.29 -1.80
N ARG A 23 -13.19 -29.22 -2.32
CA ARG A 23 -13.49 -28.61 -3.63
C ARG A 23 -14.80 -27.85 -3.58
N THR A 24 -14.90 -26.81 -4.40
CA THR A 24 -16.15 -26.08 -4.67
C THR A 24 -17.15 -26.96 -5.42
N ALA A 25 -18.43 -26.55 -5.47
CA ALA A 25 -19.46 -27.23 -6.27
C ALA A 25 -19.11 -27.36 -7.76
N ARG A 26 -18.24 -26.47 -8.30
CA ARG A 26 -17.73 -26.52 -9.67
C ARG A 26 -16.44 -27.36 -9.81
N GLY A 27 -16.07 -28.12 -8.78
CA GLY A 27 -14.90 -29.01 -8.80
C GLY A 27 -13.54 -28.32 -8.64
N ARG A 28 -13.49 -27.00 -8.45
CA ARG A 28 -12.24 -26.24 -8.25
C ARG A 28 -11.69 -26.46 -6.82
N PRO A 29 -10.36 -26.54 -6.62
CA PRO A 29 -9.75 -26.62 -5.28
C PRO A 29 -10.11 -25.40 -4.42
N ILE A 30 -10.35 -25.63 -3.13
CA ILE A 30 -10.56 -24.55 -2.16
C ILE A 30 -9.21 -24.16 -1.56
N GLN A 31 -8.92 -22.86 -1.60
CA GLN A 31 -7.73 -22.22 -1.06
C GLN A 31 -8.12 -21.15 -0.03
N GLY A 32 -7.18 -20.72 0.82
CA GLY A 32 -7.44 -19.73 1.87
C GLY A 32 -8.03 -18.40 1.38
N SER A 33 -7.65 -17.97 0.17
CA SER A 33 -8.14 -16.75 -0.48
C SER A 33 -9.46 -16.91 -1.24
N SER A 34 -9.96 -18.14 -1.39
CA SER A 34 -11.24 -18.40 -2.06
C SER A 34 -12.39 -18.34 -1.03
N LEU A 35 -13.22 -19.38 -0.94
CA LEU A 35 -14.37 -19.43 -0.03
C LEU A 35 -14.08 -19.01 1.43
N PRO A 36 -12.99 -19.45 2.09
CA PRO A 36 -12.68 -18.99 3.44
C PRO A 36 -12.35 -17.49 3.52
N GLY A 37 -11.77 -16.92 2.46
CA GLY A 37 -11.49 -15.50 2.33
C GLY A 37 -12.77 -14.69 2.15
N ASP A 38 -13.65 -15.14 1.25
CA ASP A 38 -14.96 -14.51 0.99
C ASP A 38 -15.83 -14.45 2.26
N VAL A 39 -15.87 -15.56 3.02
CA VAL A 39 -16.60 -15.62 4.30
C VAL A 39 -15.97 -14.71 5.34
N TRP A 40 -14.64 -14.72 5.48
CA TRP A 40 -13.94 -13.84 6.41
C TRP A 40 -14.23 -12.36 6.10
N GLN A 41 -14.21 -11.98 4.82
CA GLN A 41 -14.50 -10.61 4.40
C GLN A 41 -15.94 -10.23 4.73
N THR A 42 -16.91 -11.08 4.39
CA THR A 42 -18.33 -10.83 4.69
C THR A 42 -18.54 -10.61 6.19
N VAL A 43 -18.01 -11.52 7.02
CA VAL A 43 -18.13 -11.44 8.48
C VAL A 43 -17.46 -10.18 9.02
N MET A 44 -16.25 -9.84 8.56
CA MET A 44 -15.55 -8.65 9.04
C MET A 44 -16.22 -7.36 8.57
N SER A 45 -16.70 -7.30 7.32
CA SER A 45 -17.44 -6.16 6.79
C SER A 45 -18.68 -5.86 7.63
N ASP A 46 -19.44 -6.88 8.00
CA ASP A 46 -20.60 -6.73 8.88
C ASP A 46 -20.18 -6.34 10.30
N ALA A 47 -19.13 -6.98 10.85
CA ALA A 47 -18.66 -6.74 12.21
C ALA A 47 -18.18 -5.30 12.45
N VAL A 48 -17.65 -4.63 11.42
CA VAL A 48 -17.14 -3.25 11.53
C VAL A 48 -18.03 -2.19 10.90
N ALA A 49 -19.18 -2.56 10.31
CA ALA A 49 -20.03 -1.66 9.52
C ALA A 49 -20.43 -0.37 10.27
N ASP A 50 -20.75 -0.49 11.56
CA ASP A 50 -21.15 0.63 12.43
C ASP A 50 -20.03 1.10 13.38
N SER A 51 -18.81 0.63 13.17
CA SER A 51 -17.65 1.01 13.99
C SER A 51 -16.91 2.22 13.40
N PRO A 52 -16.35 3.12 14.24
CA PRO A 52 -15.44 4.15 13.74
C PRO A 52 -14.21 3.50 13.11
N VAL A 53 -13.64 4.16 12.10
CA VAL A 53 -12.39 3.71 11.48
C VAL A 53 -11.24 3.87 12.48
N GLU A 54 -10.48 2.80 12.68
CA GLU A 54 -9.34 2.75 13.57
C GLU A 54 -8.04 2.52 12.78
N GLU A 55 -7.05 3.34 13.07
CA GLU A 55 -5.70 3.19 12.52
C GLU A 55 -4.91 2.15 13.34
N PHE A 56 -4.07 1.37 12.67
CA PHE A 56 -3.11 0.54 13.37
C PHE A 56 -2.03 1.41 14.02
N PRO A 57 -1.50 1.00 15.19
CA PRO A 57 -0.39 1.71 15.79
C PRO A 57 0.83 1.68 14.85
N PRO A 58 1.66 2.73 14.87
CA PRO A 58 2.88 2.74 14.08
C PRO A 58 3.78 1.56 14.49
N PHE A 59 4.47 0.98 13.52
CA PHE A 59 5.41 -0.11 13.82
C PHE A 59 6.51 0.40 14.75
N ARG A 60 6.95 -0.46 15.67
CA ARG A 60 8.16 -0.24 16.46
C ARG A 60 9.19 -1.26 16.01
N PRO A 61 10.37 -0.83 15.53
CA PRO A 61 11.39 -1.77 15.11
C PRO A 61 11.83 -2.64 16.28
N ILE A 62 12.02 -3.94 16.01
CA ILE A 62 12.52 -4.92 16.97
C ILE A 62 13.81 -5.49 16.40
N GLY A 63 14.92 -5.34 17.12
CA GLY A 63 16.24 -5.80 16.71
C GLY A 63 17.07 -4.75 15.97
N GLU A 64 18.28 -5.14 15.57
CA GLU A 64 19.16 -4.33 14.73
C GLU A 64 18.71 -4.49 13.26
N PRO A 65 18.58 -3.40 12.48
CA PRO A 65 18.37 -3.50 11.04
C PRO A 65 19.46 -4.33 10.37
N PRO A 66 19.15 -4.98 9.23
CA PRO A 66 20.16 -5.67 8.45
C PRO A 66 21.29 -4.69 8.07
N SER A 67 22.53 -5.19 8.07
CA SER A 67 23.65 -4.39 7.61
C SER A 67 23.40 -3.92 6.18
N PRO A 68 23.67 -2.64 5.86
CA PRO A 68 23.66 -2.18 4.47
C PRO A 68 24.82 -2.78 3.66
N LEU A 69 25.80 -3.39 4.35
CA LEU A 69 26.92 -4.09 3.72
C LEU A 69 26.48 -5.48 3.24
N GLY A 70 27.07 -5.92 2.13
CA GLY A 70 26.85 -7.25 1.60
C GLY A 70 27.36 -8.35 2.55
N PRO A 71 27.01 -9.63 2.29
CA PRO A 71 27.55 -10.74 3.04
C PRO A 71 29.08 -10.72 3.04
N ASN A 72 29.67 -10.84 4.23
CA ASN A 72 31.13 -10.90 4.43
C ASN A 72 31.89 -9.58 4.14
N GLU A 73 31.18 -8.44 4.07
CA GLU A 73 31.80 -7.12 4.03
C GLU A 73 32.06 -6.57 5.44
N THR A 74 33.29 -6.17 5.71
CA THR A 74 33.67 -5.49 6.95
C THR A 74 33.44 -3.98 6.77
N PRO A 75 32.85 -3.29 7.77
CA PRO A 75 32.73 -1.83 7.72
C PRO A 75 34.10 -1.18 7.48
N PRO A 76 34.16 -0.09 6.69
CA PRO A 76 35.39 0.68 6.58
C PRO A 76 35.83 1.15 7.98
N PRO A 77 37.14 1.22 8.25
CA PRO A 77 37.64 1.71 9.52
C PRO A 77 37.11 3.13 9.75
N SER A 78 36.55 3.38 10.94
CA SER A 78 36.10 4.72 11.31
C SER A 78 37.28 5.68 11.26
N ALA A 79 37.15 6.76 10.51
CA ALA A 79 38.21 7.76 10.39
C ALA A 79 38.48 8.38 11.78
N PRO A 80 39.74 8.69 12.12
CA PRO A 80 40.06 9.44 13.33
C PRO A 80 39.25 10.74 13.39
N PRO A 81 38.81 11.18 14.59
CA PRO A 81 38.13 12.46 14.73
C PRO A 81 38.99 13.56 14.11
N ALA A 82 38.38 14.37 13.23
CA ALA A 82 39.04 15.51 12.64
C ALA A 82 39.50 16.46 13.75
N PRO A 83 40.70 17.07 13.64
CA PRO A 83 41.11 18.10 14.58
C PRO A 83 40.10 19.25 14.58
N PRO A 84 39.87 19.89 15.74
CA PRO A 84 38.97 21.04 15.81
C PRO A 84 39.42 22.11 14.80
N PRO A 85 38.48 22.80 14.13
CA PRO A 85 38.81 23.93 13.27
C PRO A 85 39.63 24.96 14.05
N PRO A 86 40.64 25.61 13.44
CA PRO A 86 41.28 26.76 14.08
C PRO A 86 40.22 27.83 14.37
N GLU A 87 40.18 28.33 15.60
CA GLU A 87 39.33 29.47 15.97
C GLU A 87 39.68 30.65 15.06
N LEU A 88 38.72 31.03 14.21
CA LEU A 88 38.80 32.25 13.43
C LEU A 88 38.68 33.45 14.40
N PRO A 89 39.54 34.47 14.29
CA PRO A 89 39.36 35.69 15.07
C PRO A 89 37.99 36.32 14.75
N PRO A 90 37.35 37.00 15.72
CA PRO A 90 36.03 37.59 15.51
C PRO A 90 36.08 38.60 14.36
N ALA A 91 35.22 38.38 13.36
CA ALA A 91 34.92 39.37 12.35
C ALA A 91 34.01 40.42 12.97
N ASP A 92 34.60 41.52 13.46
CA ASP A 92 33.87 42.77 13.68
C ASP A 92 33.47 43.34 12.32
N GLY A 93 32.22 43.13 11.92
CA GLY A 93 31.63 43.70 10.72
C GLY A 93 30.10 43.80 10.86
N PRO A 94 29.47 44.95 10.57
CA PRO A 94 28.04 45.14 10.79
C PRO A 94 27.21 44.25 9.87
N ALA A 95 26.14 43.67 10.43
CA ALA A 95 25.16 42.86 9.73
C ALA A 95 24.54 43.62 8.54
N PRO A 96 24.43 43.04 7.35
CA PRO A 96 23.58 43.58 6.30
C PRO A 96 22.10 43.36 6.66
N THR A 97 21.42 44.48 6.82
CA THR A 97 19.98 44.74 6.78
C THR A 97 19.15 43.71 6.01
N ALA A 98 18.08 43.23 6.66
CA ALA A 98 16.98 42.50 6.03
C ALA A 98 16.31 43.37 4.95
N ALA A 99 16.21 42.84 3.73
CA ALA A 99 15.41 43.43 2.66
C ALA A 99 14.02 42.75 2.60
N PRO A 100 12.95 43.47 2.22
CA PRO A 100 11.56 43.01 2.37
C PRO A 100 11.11 41.99 1.30
N ASP A 101 10.07 41.21 1.66
CA ASP A 101 9.23 40.38 0.80
C ASP A 101 8.82 41.08 -0.52
N GLU A 102 9.04 40.40 -1.64
CA GLU A 102 8.25 40.60 -2.87
C GLU A 102 7.54 39.28 -3.22
N PRO A 103 6.23 39.30 -3.52
CA PRO A 103 5.49 38.11 -3.91
C PRO A 103 5.74 37.79 -5.38
N ASP A 104 6.44 36.69 -5.67
CA ASP A 104 6.52 36.15 -7.03
C ASP A 104 5.29 35.28 -7.31
N VAL A 105 4.34 35.87 -8.03
CA VAL A 105 3.23 35.18 -8.67
C VAL A 105 3.75 34.67 -10.01
N THR A 106 4.11 33.39 -10.10
CA THR A 106 4.37 32.74 -11.39
C THR A 106 3.11 31.99 -11.88
N PRO A 107 2.72 32.12 -13.17
CA PRO A 107 1.44 31.63 -13.69
C PRO A 107 1.37 30.11 -13.88
N ASP A 108 0.12 29.64 -13.85
CA ASP A 108 -0.43 28.35 -14.28
C ASP A 108 0.36 27.66 -15.42
N ASP A 109 0.92 26.49 -15.14
CA ASP A 109 1.53 25.58 -16.12
C ASP A 109 0.46 24.61 -16.67
N PRO A 110 0.11 24.67 -17.97
CA PRO A 110 -0.99 23.87 -18.52
C PRO A 110 -0.58 22.46 -19.00
N GLU A 111 0.53 21.88 -18.54
CA GLU A 111 1.02 20.58 -19.07
C GLU A 111 1.27 19.50 -18.01
N ARG A 112 0.40 19.39 -17.01
CA ARG A 112 0.32 18.17 -16.19
C ARG A 112 -0.85 17.28 -16.64
N PRO A 113 -0.61 16.13 -17.30
CA PRO A 113 -1.67 15.23 -17.76
C PRO A 113 -2.48 14.70 -16.57
N GLY A 114 -3.76 15.03 -16.54
CA GLY A 114 -4.71 14.55 -15.54
C GLY A 114 -5.05 13.07 -15.77
N ILE A 115 -4.74 12.23 -14.78
CA ILE A 115 -5.43 10.94 -14.58
C ILE A 115 -6.57 11.22 -13.59
N LEU A 116 -7.67 11.76 -14.11
CA LEU A 116 -9.02 11.52 -13.61
C LEU A 116 -10.02 12.04 -14.67
N GLY A 117 -10.66 11.12 -15.38
CA GLY A 117 -11.76 11.40 -16.29
C GLY A 117 -12.69 10.19 -16.33
N ASP A 118 -13.79 10.30 -15.59
CA ASP A 118 -14.99 9.45 -15.66
C ASP A 118 -15.80 9.80 -16.95
N PRO A 119 -16.93 9.15 -17.27
CA PRO A 119 -17.09 8.10 -18.26
C PRO A 119 -17.98 8.55 -19.43
N GLY A 120 -17.87 7.89 -20.59
CA GLY A 120 -18.91 8.04 -21.61
C GLY A 120 -18.47 7.60 -22.99
N VAL A 121 -19.13 6.55 -23.48
CA VAL A 121 -19.75 6.39 -24.83
C VAL A 121 -18.91 6.82 -26.05
N GLU A 122 -18.73 6.08 -27.13
CA GLU A 122 -19.29 4.89 -27.79
C GLU A 122 -18.32 4.61 -28.97
N ASP A 123 -18.12 3.36 -29.37
CA ASP A 123 -18.11 2.82 -30.76
C ASP A 123 -17.45 1.42 -30.72
N SER A 124 -18.24 0.35 -30.74
CA SER A 124 -18.55 -0.44 -31.94
C SER A 124 -17.31 -1.12 -32.53
N ASP A 125 -17.13 -2.40 -32.21
CA ASP A 125 -16.73 -3.36 -33.24
C ASP A 125 -17.46 -4.68 -32.99
N SER A 126 -18.45 -4.89 -33.85
CA SER A 126 -19.20 -6.12 -34.00
C SER A 126 -18.34 -7.13 -34.75
N GLU A 127 -18.10 -8.29 -34.15
CA GLU A 127 -17.93 -9.52 -34.90
C GLU A 127 -19.18 -10.37 -34.65
N ASP A 128 -20.15 -10.16 -35.54
CA ASP A 128 -21.25 -11.06 -35.82
C ASP A 128 -20.71 -12.48 -36.12
N GLU A 129 -21.22 -13.49 -35.42
CA GLU A 129 -21.93 -14.55 -36.14
C GLU A 129 -22.95 -15.27 -35.25
N ASP A 130 -24.20 -15.11 -35.66
CA ASP A 130 -25.44 -15.71 -35.17
C ASP A 130 -25.45 -17.24 -35.36
N CYS A 131 -25.91 -17.97 -34.36
CA CYS A 131 -26.65 -19.21 -34.58
C CYS A 131 -27.68 -19.40 -33.47
N SER A 132 -28.82 -18.75 -33.70
CA SER A 132 -30.16 -19.14 -33.24
C SER A 132 -30.32 -20.64 -32.92
N VAL A 133 -30.89 -20.98 -31.75
CA VAL A 133 -31.99 -21.95 -31.53
C VAL A 133 -32.10 -22.30 -30.03
N THR A 134 -33.13 -21.78 -29.38
CA THR A 134 -33.79 -22.44 -28.26
C THR A 134 -34.81 -23.43 -28.83
N PRO A 135 -34.99 -24.62 -28.24
CA PRO A 135 -36.29 -25.24 -28.22
C PRO A 135 -36.84 -25.24 -26.79
N CYS A 136 -38.03 -24.68 -26.69
CA CYS A 136 -38.99 -24.93 -25.63
C CYS A 136 -39.22 -26.45 -25.46
N GLY A 137 -39.43 -26.87 -24.21
CA GLY A 137 -39.93 -28.18 -23.81
C GLY A 137 -40.43 -28.11 -22.38
#